data_AF-A0A8X6K885-F1
#
_entry.id   AF-A0A8X6K885-F1
#
_cell.length_a   1.000
_cell.length_b   1.000
_cell.length_c   1.000
_cell.angle_alpha   90.00
_cell.angle_beta   90.00
_cell.angle_gamma   90.00
#
_symmetry.space_group_name_H-M   'P 1'
#
loop_
_entity.id
_entity.type
_entity.pdbx_description
1 polymer ?
#
loop_
_entity_poly.entity_id
_entity_poly.type
_entity_poly.pdbx_seq_one_letter_code
_entity_poly.pdbx_strand_id
1 'polypeptide(L)'
;MNDNLVCLGIITSPHGIKGAVKVKTFTEKPENISLYGKLISGDENYKIDSVSVIGDNLVIATISGVNSRNEAELLRNKKLYIERSKLPELNDEDEFYQSDLVDMEVRLKNQTENVIMAERANDIRPGQVLEHNGGLFLVVGIMHTQPGKGGAYIQAEMKNIKTGAKHYERFRSDATIRRAILDEEEYVYLFTEGNIVNLMHPSNYEQITINLDLLGEKKIYLQDNMKIKVVAYQDKIISAHVPDYVTLAVKETESVIKGQTATASYKPAILENGMRVNVPQFIKEEDKIVVYTPGDSYYERVKE
;
A
#
# COMPACT_ATOMS: atom_id res chain seq x y z
N MET A 1 23.30 -0.85 5.43
CA MET A 1 23.06 -1.84 6.50
C MET A 1 23.86 -3.08 6.07
N ASN A 2 25.08 -3.31 6.59
CA ASN A 2 26.00 -4.37 6.12
C ASN A 2 25.77 -4.81 4.67
N ASP A 3 26.06 -3.91 3.72
CA ASP A 3 25.79 -4.04 2.28
C ASP A 3 26.64 -5.15 1.58
N ASN A 4 27.20 -6.08 2.36
CA ASN A 4 28.14 -7.10 1.91
C ASN A 4 27.68 -8.53 2.21
N LEU A 5 26.49 -8.73 2.80
CA LEU A 5 25.94 -10.05 3.09
C LEU A 5 24.72 -10.35 2.21
N VAL A 6 24.79 -11.44 1.45
CA VAL A 6 23.72 -11.91 0.57
C VAL A 6 23.01 -13.10 1.23
N CYS A 7 21.69 -13.01 1.36
CA CYS A 7 20.88 -14.08 1.94
C CYS A 7 20.67 -15.18 0.91
N LEU A 8 21.15 -16.40 1.20
CA LEU A 8 21.00 -17.57 0.33
C LEU A 8 19.81 -18.44 0.70
N GLY A 9 19.27 -18.32 1.92
CA GLY A 9 18.08 -19.05 2.32
C GLY A 9 17.66 -18.83 3.76
N ILE A 10 16.51 -19.40 4.12
CA ILE A 10 15.91 -19.32 5.45
C ILE A 10 15.52 -20.71 5.92
N ILE A 11 15.95 -21.07 7.13
CA ILE A 11 15.55 -22.33 7.77
C ILE A 11 14.11 -22.20 8.23
N THR A 12 13.19 -23.01 7.69
CA THR A 12 11.75 -22.87 7.95
C THR A 12 11.28 -23.76 9.09
N SER A 13 11.79 -24.99 9.18
CA SER A 13 11.34 -25.99 10.17
C SER A 13 12.29 -27.18 10.22
N PRO A 14 12.36 -27.95 11.32
CA PRO A 14 13.09 -29.21 11.33
C PRO A 14 12.37 -30.29 10.51
N HIS A 15 13.14 -31.26 10.08
CA HIS A 15 12.69 -32.43 9.33
C HIS A 15 13.20 -33.72 10.00
N GLY A 16 12.26 -34.60 10.36
CA GLY A 16 12.59 -35.86 11.03
C GLY A 16 13.18 -35.68 12.44
N ILE A 17 13.93 -36.70 12.87
CA ILE A 17 14.54 -36.78 14.22
C ILE A 17 16.07 -36.61 14.21
N LYS A 18 16.71 -36.74 13.06
CA LYS A 18 18.18 -36.76 12.89
C LYS A 18 18.80 -35.38 12.64
N GLY A 19 18.13 -34.31 13.04
CA GLY A 19 18.66 -32.94 12.92
C GLY A 19 18.59 -32.30 11.53
N ALA A 20 17.93 -32.93 10.54
CA ALA A 20 17.71 -32.28 9.25
C ALA A 20 16.73 -31.10 9.38
N VAL A 21 16.81 -30.15 8.46
CA VAL A 21 15.95 -28.96 8.39
C VAL A 21 15.40 -28.74 6.99
N LYS A 22 14.21 -28.16 6.90
CA LYS A 22 13.69 -27.58 5.66
C LYS A 22 14.25 -26.17 5.51
N VAL A 23 14.79 -25.86 4.34
CA VAL A 23 15.37 -24.56 4.02
C VAL A 23 14.72 -24.03 2.75
N LYS A 24 14.15 -22.83 2.83
CA LYS A 24 13.73 -22.08 1.65
C LYS A 24 14.96 -21.41 1.06
N THR A 25 15.28 -21.68 -0.20
CA THR A 25 16.50 -21.22 -0.86
C THR A 25 16.22 -20.04 -1.79
N PHE A 26 17.23 -19.20 -1.99
CA PHE A 26 17.20 -18.05 -2.91
C PHE A 26 18.28 -18.15 -4.00
N THR A 27 18.91 -19.32 -4.11
CA THR A 27 19.86 -19.66 -5.17
C THR A 27 19.12 -20.04 -6.46
N GLU A 28 19.75 -19.84 -7.62
CA GLU A 28 19.19 -20.19 -8.94
C GLU A 28 18.68 -21.63 -9.00
N LYS A 29 19.47 -22.58 -8.47
CA LYS A 29 19.04 -23.96 -8.20
C LYS A 29 19.00 -24.19 -6.69
N PRO A 30 17.96 -24.80 -6.11
CA PRO A 30 17.83 -24.97 -4.67
C PRO A 30 19.00 -25.73 -4.01
N GLU A 31 19.54 -26.73 -4.68
CA GLU A 31 20.67 -27.54 -4.22
C GLU A 31 21.98 -26.75 -4.08
N ASN A 32 22.11 -25.63 -4.80
CA ASN A 32 23.34 -24.83 -4.84
C ASN A 32 23.65 -24.18 -3.49
N ILE A 33 22.68 -24.07 -2.57
CA ILE A 33 22.90 -23.49 -1.24
C ILE A 33 24.03 -24.19 -0.46
N SER A 34 24.34 -25.46 -0.76
CA SER A 34 25.44 -26.19 -0.12
C SER A 34 26.83 -25.90 -0.69
N LEU A 35 26.91 -25.28 -1.88
CA LEU A 35 28.18 -25.06 -2.60
C LEU A 35 29.00 -23.90 -2.04
N TYR A 36 28.36 -23.00 -1.28
CA TYR A 36 28.96 -21.76 -0.76
C TYR A 36 29.72 -21.94 0.57
N GLY A 37 29.92 -23.18 1.03
CA GLY A 37 30.70 -23.48 2.23
C GLY A 37 29.97 -23.13 3.53
N LYS A 38 30.60 -22.30 4.38
CA LYS A 38 30.02 -21.88 5.67
C LYS A 38 29.17 -20.63 5.49
N LEU A 39 27.91 -20.72 5.87
CA LEU A 39 26.91 -19.66 5.83
C LEU A 39 26.77 -18.99 7.19
N ILE A 40 26.62 -17.68 7.20
CA ILE A 40 26.59 -16.83 8.40
C ILE A 40 25.13 -16.62 8.83
N SER A 41 24.85 -16.65 10.12
CA SER A 41 23.55 -16.23 10.68
C SER A 41 23.77 -15.59 12.05
N GLY A 42 23.78 -14.25 12.10
CA GLY A 42 24.23 -13.53 13.30
C GLY A 42 25.74 -13.76 13.49
N ASP A 43 26.14 -14.15 14.70
CA ASP A 43 27.55 -14.44 15.03
C ASP A 43 27.96 -15.90 14.75
N GLU A 44 27.04 -16.73 14.26
CA GLU A 44 27.24 -18.16 14.07
C GLU A 44 27.44 -18.53 12.61
N ASN A 45 28.16 -19.64 12.39
CA ASN A 45 28.46 -20.17 11.06
C ASN A 45 27.94 -21.59 10.92
N TYR A 46 27.26 -21.86 9.80
CA TYR A 46 26.58 -23.11 9.50
C TYR A 46 27.11 -23.69 8.21
N LYS A 47 27.55 -24.95 8.22
CA LYS A 47 27.90 -25.68 7.01
C LYS A 47 26.78 -26.64 6.67
N ILE A 48 26.33 -26.61 5.42
CA ILE A 48 25.36 -27.58 4.90
C ILE A 48 26.13 -28.80 4.39
N ASP A 49 25.85 -29.98 4.93
CA ASP A 49 26.55 -31.22 4.57
C ASP A 49 25.88 -31.97 3.41
N SER A 50 24.55 -32.00 3.38
CA SER A 50 23.80 -32.57 2.27
C SER A 50 22.48 -31.85 2.05
N VAL A 51 21.98 -31.94 0.82
CA VAL A 51 20.74 -31.30 0.38
C VAL A 51 19.92 -32.27 -0.45
N SER A 52 18.60 -32.25 -0.26
CA SER A 52 17.63 -32.96 -1.09
C SER A 52 16.52 -32.00 -1.48
N VAL A 53 16.34 -31.79 -2.79
CA VAL A 53 15.33 -30.86 -3.32
C VAL A 53 13.95 -31.48 -3.16
N ILE A 54 13.01 -30.70 -2.62
CA ILE A 54 11.62 -31.13 -2.39
C ILE A 54 10.58 -30.17 -2.99
N GLY A 55 11.04 -29.11 -3.66
CA GLY A 55 10.22 -28.15 -4.39
C GLY A 55 11.07 -27.03 -4.99
N ASP A 56 10.43 -26.11 -5.71
CA ASP A 56 11.09 -25.11 -6.56
C ASP A 56 12.12 -24.24 -5.86
N ASN A 57 11.92 -23.94 -4.56
CA ASN A 57 12.84 -23.17 -3.73
C ASN A 57 12.93 -23.77 -2.33
N LEU A 58 12.75 -25.09 -2.21
CA LEU A 58 12.66 -25.76 -0.92
C LEU A 58 13.50 -27.03 -0.92
N VAL A 59 14.37 -27.12 0.07
CA VAL A 59 15.24 -28.28 0.25
C VAL A 59 15.15 -28.82 1.66
N ILE A 60 15.47 -30.10 1.82
CA ILE A 60 15.84 -30.70 3.10
C ILE A 60 17.36 -30.68 3.16
N ALA A 61 17.92 -30.05 4.19
CA ALA A 61 19.35 -29.93 4.40
C ALA A 61 19.77 -30.56 5.72
N THR A 62 20.94 -31.19 5.76
CA THR A 62 21.64 -31.50 7.01
C THR A 62 22.69 -30.43 7.28
N ILE A 63 22.80 -30.02 8.55
CA ILE A 63 23.73 -28.99 8.98
C ILE A 63 24.77 -29.63 9.88
N SER A 64 26.05 -29.35 9.63
CA SER A 64 27.16 -29.87 10.43
C SER A 64 26.96 -29.55 11.90
N GLY A 65 27.00 -30.57 12.75
CA GLY A 65 26.83 -30.44 14.20
C GLY A 65 25.38 -30.46 14.70
N VAL A 66 24.39 -30.55 13.80
CA VAL A 66 22.97 -30.66 14.15
C VAL A 66 22.52 -32.10 13.98
N ASN A 67 22.36 -32.83 15.07
CA ASN A 67 22.11 -34.27 15.06
C ASN A 67 20.75 -34.65 15.66
N SER A 68 20.06 -33.71 16.29
CA SER A 68 18.75 -33.95 16.90
C SER A 68 17.67 -33.00 16.41
N ARG A 69 16.40 -33.43 16.50
CA ARG A 69 15.24 -32.56 16.21
C ARG A 69 15.23 -31.28 17.07
N ASN A 70 15.63 -31.39 18.33
CA ASN A 70 15.63 -30.26 19.26
C ASN A 70 16.65 -29.21 18.85
N GLU A 71 17.86 -29.62 18.44
CA GLU A 71 18.86 -28.71 17.89
C GLU A 71 18.39 -28.06 16.58
N ALA A 72 17.75 -28.84 15.70
CA ALA A 72 17.18 -28.33 14.46
C ALA A 72 16.03 -27.31 14.68
N GLU A 73 15.24 -27.47 15.74
CA GLU A 73 14.22 -26.47 16.12
C GLU A 73 14.83 -25.12 16.52
N LEU A 74 16.00 -25.11 17.16
CA LEU A 74 16.70 -23.87 17.55
C LEU A 74 17.15 -23.04 16.33
N LEU A 75 17.22 -23.66 15.16
CA LEU A 75 17.61 -23.02 13.91
C LEU A 75 16.44 -22.43 13.13
N ARG A 76 15.20 -22.61 13.60
CA ARG A 76 14.02 -22.10 12.92
C ARG A 76 14.10 -20.58 12.74
N ASN A 77 13.72 -20.13 11.55
CA ASN A 77 13.74 -18.73 11.10
C ASN A 77 15.14 -18.10 11.00
N LYS A 78 16.23 -18.85 11.21
CA LYS A 78 17.57 -18.34 10.94
C LYS A 78 17.75 -18.13 9.43
N LYS A 79 18.24 -16.95 9.06
CA LYS A 79 18.59 -16.56 7.70
C LYS A 79 20.06 -16.88 7.48
N LEU A 80 20.36 -17.56 6.38
CA LEU A 80 21.69 -18.02 6.03
C LEU A 80 22.29 -17.08 4.99
N TYR A 81 23.38 -16.42 5.36
CA TYR A 81 24.05 -15.41 4.55
C TYR A 81 25.41 -15.88 4.06
N ILE A 82 25.90 -15.26 2.99
CA ILE A 82 27.28 -15.36 2.56
C ILE A 82 27.83 -13.95 2.29
N GLU A 83 29.14 -13.79 2.40
CA GLU A 83 29.80 -12.56 1.92
C GLU A 83 29.70 -12.46 0.40
N ARG A 84 29.39 -11.28 -0.13
CA ARG A 84 29.22 -11.03 -1.56
C ARG A 84 30.47 -11.42 -2.36
N SER A 85 31.66 -11.24 -1.80
CA SER A 85 32.94 -11.63 -2.42
C SER A 85 33.13 -13.13 -2.63
N LYS A 86 32.27 -13.98 -2.06
CA LYS A 86 32.31 -15.44 -2.22
C LYS A 86 31.25 -15.95 -3.20
N LEU A 87 30.43 -15.07 -3.74
CA LEU A 87 29.55 -15.42 -4.85
C LEU A 87 30.39 -15.54 -6.15
N PRO A 88 29.95 -16.34 -7.13
CA PRO A 88 30.55 -16.40 -8.45
C PRO A 88 30.80 -15.00 -9.04
N GLU A 89 31.75 -14.89 -9.94
CA GLU A 89 31.84 -13.68 -10.76
C GLU A 89 30.76 -13.75 -11.85
N LEU A 90 30.09 -12.63 -12.09
CA LEU A 90 29.11 -12.50 -13.16
C LEU A 90 29.89 -12.49 -14.49
N ASN A 91 29.47 -13.31 -15.44
CA ASN A 91 30.27 -13.53 -16.67
C ASN A 91 29.96 -12.50 -17.77
N ASP A 92 28.90 -11.71 -17.59
CA ASP A 92 28.42 -10.71 -18.55
C ASP A 92 28.02 -9.42 -17.83
N GLU A 93 28.10 -8.29 -18.52
CA GLU A 93 27.68 -6.97 -18.01
C GLU A 93 26.15 -6.90 -17.79
N ASP A 94 25.41 -7.82 -18.40
CA ASP A 94 23.95 -7.96 -18.28
C ASP A 94 23.50 -9.05 -17.27
N GLU A 95 24.43 -9.72 -16.57
CA GLU A 95 24.11 -10.67 -15.50
C GLU A 95 24.05 -9.96 -14.14
N PHE A 96 23.01 -10.21 -13.34
CA PHE A 96 22.84 -9.60 -12.02
C PHE A 96 22.43 -10.64 -10.97
N TYR A 97 22.92 -10.48 -9.73
CA TYR A 97 22.35 -11.22 -8.62
C TYR A 97 20.95 -10.71 -8.29
N GLN A 98 20.01 -11.62 -8.03
CA GLN A 98 18.66 -11.24 -7.62
C GLN A 98 18.67 -10.31 -6.39
N SER A 99 19.58 -10.52 -5.44
CA SER A 99 19.74 -9.65 -4.26
C SER A 99 20.10 -8.22 -4.63
N ASP A 100 20.83 -8.05 -5.73
CA ASP A 100 21.27 -6.74 -6.18
C ASP A 100 20.09 -6.01 -6.85
N LEU A 101 19.12 -6.74 -7.41
CA LEU A 101 17.91 -6.17 -8.04
C LEU A 101 16.79 -5.81 -7.06
N VAL A 102 16.82 -6.35 -5.83
CA VAL A 102 15.82 -6.01 -4.81
C VAL A 102 16.03 -4.54 -4.41
N ASP A 103 14.94 -3.76 -4.42
CA ASP A 103 14.93 -2.31 -4.15
C ASP A 103 15.68 -1.44 -5.19
N MET A 104 16.12 -2.01 -6.33
CA MET A 104 16.67 -1.22 -7.44
C MET A 104 15.58 -0.49 -8.22
N GLU A 105 15.90 0.74 -8.58
CA GLU A 105 15.10 1.57 -9.47
C GLU A 105 15.21 1.06 -10.91
N VAL A 106 14.10 0.63 -11.51
CA VAL A 106 14.06 0.20 -12.91
C VAL A 106 13.77 1.41 -13.81
N ARG A 107 14.75 1.83 -14.62
CA ARG A 107 14.59 2.91 -15.61
C ARG A 107 14.55 2.35 -17.03
N LEU A 108 13.51 2.69 -17.79
CA LEU A 108 13.45 2.38 -19.23
C LEU A 108 14.33 3.39 -20.00
N LYS A 109 15.11 2.90 -20.98
CA LYS A 109 16.08 3.71 -21.77
C LYS A 109 15.48 4.97 -22.44
N ASN A 110 14.15 5.05 -22.59
CA ASN A 110 13.48 6.07 -23.39
C ASN A 110 12.37 6.87 -22.67
N GLN A 111 12.35 6.96 -21.33
CA GLN A 111 11.56 7.99 -20.65
C GLN A 111 11.97 8.14 -19.19
N THR A 112 12.45 9.34 -18.89
CA THR A 112 12.74 9.89 -17.56
C THR A 112 11.55 9.66 -16.62
N GLU A 113 11.85 9.31 -15.36
CA GLU A 113 10.93 9.21 -14.21
C GLU A 113 9.89 8.08 -14.24
N ASN A 114 10.30 6.88 -13.80
CA ASN A 114 9.35 5.78 -13.57
C ASN A 114 9.79 4.94 -12.37
N VAL A 115 9.36 5.31 -11.15
CA VAL A 115 9.55 4.44 -9.98
C VAL A 115 8.34 3.49 -9.89
N ILE A 116 8.51 2.26 -10.37
CA ILE A 116 7.55 1.17 -10.19
C ILE A 116 8.26 0.07 -9.41
N MET A 117 7.75 -0.27 -8.22
CA MET A 117 8.30 -1.38 -7.45
C MET A 117 7.59 -2.68 -7.85
N ALA A 118 8.36 -3.67 -8.29
CA ALA A 118 7.86 -5.02 -8.54
C ALA A 118 7.82 -5.78 -7.21
N GLU A 119 6.62 -6.13 -6.74
CA GLU A 119 6.41 -6.82 -5.46
C GLU A 119 5.69 -8.15 -5.71
N ARG A 120 5.82 -9.14 -4.81
CA ARG A 120 5.03 -10.37 -4.94
C ARG A 120 3.62 -10.09 -4.46
N ALA A 121 2.63 -10.73 -5.07
CA ALA A 121 1.24 -10.60 -4.65
C ALA A 121 1.08 -10.93 -3.16
N ASN A 122 1.82 -11.92 -2.64
CA ASN A 122 1.82 -12.28 -1.21
C ASN A 122 2.19 -11.15 -0.25
N ASP A 123 2.86 -10.12 -0.73
CA ASP A 123 3.29 -8.98 0.07
C ASP A 123 2.31 -7.78 -0.03
N ILE A 124 1.21 -7.92 -0.79
CA ILE A 124 0.13 -6.91 -0.85
C ILE A 124 -0.41 -6.62 0.55
N ARG A 125 -0.57 -5.34 0.87
CA ARG A 125 -1.19 -4.86 2.11
C ARG A 125 -2.27 -3.82 1.83
N PRO A 126 -3.34 -3.75 2.65
CA PRO A 126 -4.25 -2.62 2.63
C PRO A 126 -3.51 -1.29 2.78
N GLY A 127 -3.94 -0.27 2.06
CA GLY A 127 -3.30 1.04 1.98
C GLY A 127 -2.24 1.17 0.88
N GLN A 128 -1.77 0.07 0.28
CA GLN A 128 -0.89 0.15 -0.90
C GLN A 128 -1.68 0.53 -2.15
N VAL A 129 -1.01 1.15 -3.11
CA VAL A 129 -1.56 1.45 -4.43
C VAL A 129 -0.89 0.59 -5.48
N LEU A 130 -1.70 -0.08 -6.28
CA LEU A 130 -1.25 -0.99 -7.32
C LEU A 130 -1.57 -0.41 -8.71
N GLU A 131 -0.62 -0.55 -9.63
CA GLU A 131 -0.90 -0.37 -11.05
C GLU A 131 -1.44 -1.68 -11.61
N HIS A 132 -2.71 -1.66 -12.05
CA HIS A 132 -3.39 -2.84 -12.55
C HIS A 132 -4.30 -2.46 -13.72
N ASN A 133 -4.27 -3.24 -14.82
CA ASN A 133 -5.07 -2.97 -16.02
C ASN A 133 -5.00 -1.52 -16.54
N GLY A 134 -3.83 -0.88 -16.42
CA GLY A 134 -3.62 0.51 -16.86
C GLY A 134 -4.24 1.58 -15.94
N GLY A 135 -4.72 1.21 -14.75
CA GLY A 135 -5.21 2.14 -13.73
C GLY A 135 -4.50 1.99 -12.39
N LEU A 136 -4.69 2.99 -11.52
CA LEU A 136 -4.18 3.00 -10.15
C LEU A 136 -5.28 2.63 -9.17
N PHE A 137 -5.00 1.67 -8.29
CA PHE A 137 -5.97 1.07 -7.40
C PHE A 137 -5.44 1.03 -5.97
N LEU A 138 -6.13 1.71 -5.04
CA LEU A 138 -5.88 1.63 -3.61
C LEU A 138 -6.43 0.31 -3.07
N VAL A 139 -5.59 -0.52 -2.46
CA VAL A 139 -5.99 -1.76 -1.81
C VAL A 139 -6.73 -1.43 -0.52
N VAL A 140 -8.01 -1.81 -0.43
CA VAL A 140 -8.87 -1.57 0.73
C VAL A 140 -8.91 -2.81 1.64
N GLY A 141 -8.88 -4.00 1.05
CA GLY A 141 -8.92 -5.26 1.79
C GLY A 141 -8.25 -6.39 1.03
N ILE A 142 -7.76 -7.39 1.78
CA ILE A 142 -7.13 -8.58 1.21
C ILE A 142 -7.61 -9.84 1.93
N MET A 143 -7.66 -10.95 1.19
CA MET A 143 -7.96 -12.26 1.73
C MET A 143 -7.06 -13.31 1.07
N HIS A 144 -6.23 -13.97 1.88
CA HIS A 144 -5.41 -15.09 1.43
C HIS A 144 -6.24 -16.37 1.48
N THR A 145 -6.36 -17.06 0.35
CA THR A 145 -7.11 -18.31 0.25
C THR A 145 -6.23 -19.41 -0.33
N GLN A 146 -6.20 -20.56 0.37
CA GLN A 146 -5.59 -21.78 -0.13
C GLN A 146 -6.68 -22.85 -0.29
N PRO A 147 -7.14 -23.13 -1.51
CA PRO A 147 -8.18 -24.14 -1.75
C PRO A 147 -7.61 -25.55 -1.55
N GLY A 148 -8.48 -26.51 -1.19
CA GLY A 148 -8.08 -27.92 -1.00
C GLY A 148 -7.55 -28.60 -2.28
N LYS A 149 -7.86 -28.05 -3.46
CA LYS A 149 -7.23 -28.37 -4.75
C LYS A 149 -6.94 -27.05 -5.50
N GLY A 150 -5.69 -26.84 -5.92
CA GLY A 150 -5.24 -25.64 -6.65
C GLY A 150 -4.17 -24.84 -5.90
N GLY A 151 -3.58 -23.86 -6.59
CA GLY A 151 -2.58 -22.95 -6.00
C GLY A 151 -3.21 -21.90 -5.08
N ALA A 152 -2.43 -21.38 -4.13
CA ALA A 152 -2.85 -20.27 -3.27
C ALA A 152 -3.03 -18.98 -4.08
N TYR A 153 -4.01 -18.17 -3.67
CA TYR A 153 -4.28 -16.88 -4.28
C TYR A 153 -4.71 -15.87 -3.22
N ILE A 154 -4.66 -14.60 -3.61
CA ILE A 154 -5.03 -13.45 -2.81
C ILE A 154 -6.17 -12.76 -3.52
N GLN A 155 -7.27 -12.59 -2.81
CA GLN A 155 -8.39 -11.81 -3.29
C GLN A 155 -8.26 -10.39 -2.70
N ALA A 156 -8.01 -9.41 -3.56
CA ALA A 156 -7.90 -8.01 -3.18
C ALA A 156 -9.19 -7.27 -3.51
N GLU A 157 -9.75 -6.57 -2.52
CA GLU A 157 -10.72 -5.49 -2.74
C GLU A 157 -9.94 -4.20 -2.89
N MET A 158 -10.09 -3.55 -4.04
CA MET A 158 -9.38 -2.33 -4.37
C MET A 158 -10.36 -1.24 -4.81
N LYS A 159 -9.94 0.02 -4.71
CA LYS A 159 -10.70 1.18 -5.15
C LYS A 159 -9.89 1.95 -6.18
N ASN A 160 -10.45 2.19 -7.35
CA ASN A 160 -9.80 3.01 -8.37
C ASN A 160 -9.61 4.44 -7.82
N ILE A 161 -8.40 4.98 -7.89
CA ILE A 161 -8.09 6.28 -7.30
C ILE A 161 -8.78 7.42 -8.05
N LYS A 162 -8.91 7.29 -9.38
CA LYS A 162 -9.51 8.32 -10.22
C LYS A 162 -11.04 8.34 -10.12
N THR A 163 -11.68 7.17 -10.17
CA THR A 163 -13.15 7.08 -10.24
C THR A 163 -13.82 6.75 -8.91
N GLY A 164 -13.05 6.27 -7.93
CA GLY A 164 -13.57 5.76 -6.67
C GLY A 164 -14.34 4.43 -6.77
N ALA A 165 -14.43 3.82 -7.95
CA ALA A 165 -15.13 2.56 -8.15
C ALA A 165 -14.41 1.40 -7.46
N LYS A 166 -15.17 0.48 -6.85
CA LYS A 166 -14.64 -0.76 -6.28
C LYS A 166 -14.28 -1.75 -7.38
N HIS A 167 -13.16 -2.44 -7.22
CA HIS A 167 -12.66 -3.51 -8.09
C HIS A 167 -12.22 -4.69 -7.23
N TYR A 168 -12.55 -5.91 -7.65
CA TYR A 168 -12.16 -7.13 -6.96
C TYR A 168 -11.27 -7.95 -7.88
N GLU A 169 -10.04 -8.22 -7.44
CA GLU A 169 -9.05 -8.93 -8.25
C GLU A 169 -8.50 -10.15 -7.51
N ARG A 170 -8.16 -11.21 -8.25
CA ARG A 170 -7.52 -12.40 -7.69
C ARG A 170 -6.12 -12.57 -8.24
N PHE A 171 -5.13 -12.34 -7.40
CA PHE A 171 -3.73 -12.55 -7.72
C PHE A 171 -3.28 -13.93 -7.28
N ARG A 172 -2.57 -14.67 -8.13
CA ARG A 172 -1.87 -15.87 -7.67
C ARG A 172 -0.79 -15.46 -6.66
N SER A 173 -0.55 -16.25 -5.62
CA SER A 173 0.42 -15.89 -4.56
C SER A 173 1.86 -15.68 -5.06
N ASP A 174 2.21 -16.28 -6.21
CA ASP A 174 3.51 -16.18 -6.87
C ASP A 174 3.57 -15.07 -7.94
N ALA A 175 2.44 -14.43 -8.25
CA ALA A 175 2.40 -13.38 -9.25
C ALA A 175 3.22 -12.16 -8.83
N THR A 176 3.93 -11.56 -9.77
CA THR A 176 4.55 -10.25 -9.60
C THR A 176 3.51 -9.18 -9.89
N ILE A 177 3.41 -8.21 -8.99
CA ILE A 177 2.54 -7.04 -9.08
C ILE A 177 3.37 -5.77 -9.14
N ARG A 178 2.76 -4.69 -9.65
CA ARG A 178 3.37 -3.37 -9.70
C ARG A 178 2.77 -2.51 -8.61
N ARG A 179 3.60 -2.12 -7.65
CA ARG A 179 3.24 -1.13 -6.64
C ARG A 179 3.60 0.26 -7.15
N ALA A 180 2.60 1.14 -7.11
CA ALA A 180 2.75 2.57 -7.35
C ALA A 180 3.13 3.25 -6.03
N ILE A 181 4.11 4.15 -6.09
CA ILE A 181 4.43 5.07 -4.99
C ILE A 181 3.70 6.37 -5.30
N LEU A 182 2.85 6.80 -4.37
CA LEU A 182 2.12 8.05 -4.48
C LEU A 182 2.73 9.08 -3.56
N ASP A 183 2.82 10.30 -4.06
CA ASP A 183 3.20 11.47 -3.30
C ASP A 183 1.91 12.18 -2.87
N GLU A 184 1.64 12.18 -1.57
CA GLU A 184 0.50 12.87 -0.99
C GLU A 184 0.98 14.10 -0.23
N GLU A 185 0.52 15.26 -0.64
CA GLU A 185 0.87 16.54 -0.01
C GLU A 185 -0.37 17.39 0.25
N GLU A 186 -0.32 18.23 1.28
CA GLU A 186 -1.38 19.17 1.58
C GLU A 186 -1.08 20.54 0.99
N TYR A 187 -2.06 21.12 0.31
CA TYR A 187 -2.02 22.48 -0.21
C TYR A 187 -3.20 23.29 0.33
N VAL A 188 -3.04 24.61 0.41
CA VAL A 188 -4.10 25.55 0.77
C VAL A 188 -4.78 26.04 -0.50
N TYR A 189 -6.10 25.90 -0.58
CA TYR A 189 -6.91 26.45 -1.65
C TYR A 189 -6.94 27.97 -1.62
N LEU A 190 -6.65 28.59 -2.77
CA LEU A 190 -6.69 30.03 -2.95
C LEU A 190 -7.99 30.48 -3.62
N PHE A 191 -8.18 30.06 -4.88
CA PHE A 191 -9.35 30.41 -5.68
C PHE A 191 -9.45 29.50 -6.92
N THR A 192 -10.61 29.52 -7.56
CA THR A 192 -10.87 28.83 -8.83
C THR A 192 -11.09 29.86 -9.93
N GLU A 193 -10.40 29.70 -11.06
CA GLU A 193 -10.60 30.51 -12.27
C GLU A 193 -10.98 29.58 -13.43
N GLY A 194 -12.23 29.66 -13.88
CA GLY A 194 -12.76 28.74 -14.89
C GLY A 194 -12.71 27.29 -14.41
N ASN A 195 -11.89 26.45 -15.06
CA ASN A 195 -11.69 25.03 -14.72
C ASN A 195 -10.35 24.77 -13.99
N ILE A 196 -9.68 25.82 -13.53
CA ILE A 196 -8.36 25.75 -12.89
C ILE A 196 -8.51 26.13 -11.42
N VAL A 197 -7.99 25.27 -10.54
CA VAL A 197 -7.91 25.50 -9.10
C VAL A 197 -6.49 25.90 -8.75
N ASN A 198 -6.33 27.05 -8.11
CA ASN A 198 -5.05 27.57 -7.66
C ASN A 198 -4.83 27.18 -6.20
N LEU A 199 -3.68 26.56 -5.93
CA LEU A 199 -3.31 26.00 -4.64
C LEU A 199 -1.95 26.54 -4.21
N MET A 200 -1.71 26.63 -2.90
CA MET A 200 -0.45 27.08 -2.33
C MET A 200 0.08 26.09 -1.31
N HIS A 201 1.34 25.72 -1.43
CA HIS A 201 2.00 24.85 -0.47
C HIS A 201 2.25 25.62 0.84
N PRO A 202 1.87 25.07 2.02
CA PRO A 202 1.83 25.81 3.27
C PRO A 202 3.20 26.21 3.83
N SER A 203 4.26 25.50 3.46
CA SER A 203 5.60 25.70 4.06
C SER A 203 6.51 26.62 3.26
N ASN A 204 6.45 26.55 1.93
CA ASN A 204 7.34 27.29 1.02
C ASN A 204 6.61 28.32 0.16
N TYR A 205 5.27 28.41 0.28
CA TYR A 205 4.40 29.34 -0.46
C TYR A 205 4.43 29.16 -1.99
N GLU A 206 4.93 28.03 -2.47
CA GLU A 206 4.89 27.68 -3.88
C GLU A 206 3.44 27.48 -4.34
N GLN A 207 3.10 28.03 -5.51
CA GLN A 207 1.76 27.91 -6.07
C GLN A 207 1.74 26.90 -7.19
N ILE A 208 0.74 26.03 -7.16
CA ILE A 208 0.47 25.06 -8.23
C ILE A 208 -0.96 25.24 -8.72
N THR A 209 -1.21 24.77 -9.93
CA THR A 209 -2.53 24.77 -10.54
C THR A 209 -2.97 23.36 -10.86
N ILE A 210 -4.21 23.01 -10.52
CA ILE A 210 -4.80 21.72 -10.86
C ILE A 210 -6.10 21.91 -11.64
N ASN A 211 -6.49 20.92 -12.42
CA ASN A 211 -7.80 20.91 -13.06
C ASN A 211 -8.89 20.63 -12.01
N LEU A 212 -9.97 21.41 -12.01
CA LEU A 212 -11.10 21.28 -11.08
C LEU A 212 -11.75 19.88 -11.11
N ASP A 213 -11.72 19.20 -12.25
CA ASP A 213 -12.26 17.85 -12.41
C ASP A 213 -11.54 16.79 -11.57
N LEU A 214 -10.31 17.08 -11.12
CA LEU A 214 -9.54 16.19 -10.23
C LEU A 214 -10.13 16.09 -8.82
N LEU A 215 -10.99 17.04 -8.42
CA LEU A 215 -11.77 17.01 -7.17
C LEU A 215 -13.10 16.26 -7.32
N GLY A 216 -13.48 15.88 -8.55
CA GLY A 216 -14.74 15.20 -8.87
C GLY A 216 -15.97 15.97 -8.38
N GLU A 217 -16.99 15.23 -7.93
CA GLU A 217 -18.24 15.80 -7.39
C GLU A 217 -18.02 16.60 -6.09
N LYS A 218 -16.94 16.29 -5.36
CA LYS A 218 -16.66 16.91 -4.04
C LYS A 218 -16.10 18.32 -4.15
N LYS A 219 -15.88 18.83 -5.37
CA LYS A 219 -15.53 20.25 -5.62
C LYS A 219 -16.53 21.26 -5.06
N ILE A 220 -17.79 20.86 -4.87
CA ILE A 220 -18.83 21.71 -4.25
C ILE A 220 -18.52 22.08 -2.79
N TYR A 221 -17.60 21.36 -2.14
CA TYR A 221 -17.16 21.62 -0.77
C TYR A 221 -15.99 22.60 -0.66
N LEU A 222 -15.43 23.07 -1.78
CA LEU A 222 -14.30 24.01 -1.76
C LEU A 222 -14.65 25.31 -1.01
N GLN A 223 -13.77 25.72 -0.10
CA GLN A 223 -13.84 26.98 0.63
C GLN A 223 -12.48 27.67 0.63
N ASP A 224 -12.46 28.99 0.68
CA ASP A 224 -11.24 29.79 0.77
C ASP A 224 -10.38 29.35 1.97
N ASN A 225 -9.06 29.24 1.75
CA ASN A 225 -8.09 28.76 2.74
C ASN A 225 -8.30 27.30 3.20
N MET A 226 -9.13 26.51 2.53
CA MET A 226 -9.28 25.09 2.81
C MET A 226 -8.00 24.32 2.49
N LYS A 227 -7.57 23.42 3.38
CA LYS A 227 -6.52 22.46 3.05
C LYS A 227 -7.08 21.34 2.18
N ILE A 228 -6.42 21.08 1.06
CA ILE A 228 -6.74 20.05 0.10
C ILE A 228 -5.56 19.09 0.02
N LYS A 229 -5.84 17.80 0.06
CA LYS A 229 -4.83 16.77 -0.21
C LYS A 229 -4.69 16.60 -1.71
N VAL A 230 -3.50 16.82 -2.23
CA VAL A 230 -3.13 16.57 -3.63
C VAL A 230 -2.36 15.27 -3.69
N VAL A 231 -2.75 14.40 -4.62
CA VAL A 231 -2.13 13.09 -4.83
C VAL A 231 -1.46 13.10 -6.19
N ALA A 232 -0.15 12.89 -6.21
CA ALA A 232 0.65 12.75 -7.41
C ALA A 232 1.16 11.32 -7.57
N TYR A 233 1.32 10.92 -8.83
CA TYR A 233 2.01 9.70 -9.23
C TYR A 233 2.97 10.06 -10.34
N GLN A 234 4.26 9.80 -10.15
CA GLN A 234 5.32 10.14 -11.13
C GLN A 234 5.25 11.62 -11.53
N ASP A 235 5.25 12.51 -10.53
CA ASP A 235 5.17 13.97 -10.68
C ASP A 235 3.90 14.50 -11.38
N LYS A 236 2.98 13.61 -11.75
CA LYS A 236 1.70 13.94 -12.34
C LYS A 236 0.61 13.89 -11.28
N ILE A 237 -0.09 15.00 -11.12
CA ILE A 237 -1.26 15.07 -10.23
C ILE A 237 -2.38 14.21 -10.82
N ILE A 238 -2.83 13.22 -10.04
CA ILE A 238 -3.83 12.24 -10.46
C ILE A 238 -5.19 12.43 -9.77
N SER A 239 -5.21 13.00 -8.57
CA SER A 239 -6.43 13.33 -7.85
C SER A 239 -6.18 14.41 -6.80
N ALA A 240 -7.26 15.06 -6.37
CA ALA A 240 -7.26 15.94 -5.23
C ALA A 240 -8.49 15.66 -4.35
N HIS A 241 -8.35 15.83 -3.05
CA HIS A 241 -9.38 15.51 -2.08
C HIS A 241 -9.58 16.66 -1.10
N VAL A 242 -10.82 17.12 -0.98
CA VAL A 242 -11.24 17.97 0.14
C VAL A 242 -11.22 17.17 1.45
N PRO A 243 -11.20 17.83 2.63
CA PRO A 243 -11.30 17.14 3.90
C PRO A 243 -12.57 16.29 4.03
N ASP A 244 -12.48 15.20 4.79
CA ASP A 244 -13.63 14.33 5.08
C ASP A 244 -14.72 15.04 5.89
N TYR A 245 -14.35 16.12 6.59
CA TYR A 245 -15.26 16.94 7.39
C TYR A 245 -15.11 18.40 7.00
N VAL A 246 -16.21 19.02 6.60
CA VAL A 246 -16.25 20.43 6.20
C VAL A 246 -17.33 21.14 7.00
N THR A 247 -17.03 22.35 7.49
CA THR A 247 -17.99 23.19 8.19
C THR A 247 -18.70 24.10 7.21
N LEU A 248 -20.03 24.03 7.16
CA LEU A 248 -20.86 24.86 6.29
C LEU A 248 -21.95 25.55 7.12
N ALA A 249 -22.27 26.79 6.77
CA ALA A 249 -23.43 27.49 7.31
C ALA A 249 -24.73 26.99 6.65
N VAL A 250 -25.81 26.88 7.45
CA VAL A 250 -27.16 26.60 6.95
C VAL A 250 -27.77 27.87 6.40
N LYS A 251 -28.07 27.87 5.09
CA LYS A 251 -28.67 29.01 4.38
C LYS A 251 -30.19 29.05 4.52
N GLU A 252 -30.85 27.91 4.39
CA GLU A 252 -32.32 27.80 4.47
C GLU A 252 -32.71 26.45 5.05
N THR A 253 -33.68 26.42 5.97
CA THR A 253 -34.25 25.16 6.46
C THR A 253 -35.68 25.35 6.98
N GLU A 254 -36.47 24.27 6.95
CA GLU A 254 -37.87 24.33 7.39
C GLU A 254 -37.97 24.74 8.87
N SER A 255 -38.93 25.63 9.17
CA SER A 255 -39.22 26.05 10.54
C SER A 255 -39.87 24.92 11.34
N VAL A 256 -39.41 24.74 12.57
CA VAL A 256 -39.97 23.72 13.48
C VAL A 256 -41.38 24.13 13.91
N ILE A 257 -42.39 23.31 13.58
CA ILE A 257 -43.76 23.50 14.06
C ILE A 257 -43.79 23.16 15.55
N LYS A 258 -44.10 24.15 16.40
CA LYS A 258 -44.29 23.95 17.84
C LYS A 258 -45.33 22.84 18.07
N GLY A 259 -44.92 21.75 18.71
CA GLY A 259 -45.82 20.66 19.13
C GLY A 259 -45.57 19.30 18.48
N GLN A 260 -44.68 19.18 17.49
CA GLN A 260 -44.19 17.85 17.07
C GLN A 260 -43.17 17.33 18.11
N THR A 261 -43.36 16.10 18.55
CA THR A 261 -42.41 15.40 19.43
C THR A 261 -41.07 15.27 18.70
N ALA A 262 -39.97 15.63 19.39
CA ALA A 262 -38.60 15.66 18.88
C ALA A 262 -37.99 14.25 18.63
N THR A 263 -38.79 13.29 18.19
CA THR A 263 -38.38 11.92 17.95
C THR A 263 -37.62 11.86 16.62
N ALA A 264 -36.28 11.82 16.68
CA ALA A 264 -35.31 11.44 15.62
C ALA A 264 -35.72 11.69 14.15
N SER A 265 -36.37 12.81 13.87
CA SER A 265 -36.77 13.21 12.54
C SER A 265 -35.72 14.14 11.96
N TYR A 266 -35.43 13.97 10.67
CA TYR A 266 -34.55 14.85 9.92
C TYR A 266 -35.40 15.74 9.03
N LYS A 267 -34.97 16.99 8.85
CA LYS A 267 -35.55 17.93 7.89
C LYS A 267 -34.50 18.30 6.84
N PRO A 268 -34.91 18.63 5.61
CA PRO A 268 -33.97 19.14 4.62
C PRO A 268 -33.46 20.53 5.01
N ALA A 269 -32.19 20.79 4.73
CA ALA A 269 -31.57 22.10 4.81
C ALA A 269 -30.75 22.35 3.54
N ILE A 270 -30.74 23.59 3.08
CA ILE A 270 -29.86 24.10 2.02
C ILE A 270 -28.68 24.78 2.71
N LEU A 271 -27.46 24.40 2.34
CA LEU A 271 -26.22 24.96 2.87
C LEU A 271 -25.78 26.16 2.04
N GLU A 272 -24.81 26.94 2.54
CA GLU A 272 -24.29 28.13 1.86
C GLU A 272 -23.75 27.85 0.44
N ASN A 273 -23.22 26.64 0.21
CA ASN A 273 -22.75 26.16 -1.09
C ASN A 273 -23.88 25.60 -2.00
N GLY A 274 -25.14 25.70 -1.58
CA GLY A 274 -26.31 25.23 -2.32
C GLY A 274 -26.63 23.74 -2.18
N MET A 275 -25.83 22.97 -1.43
CA MET A 275 -26.11 21.55 -1.19
C MET A 275 -27.33 21.34 -0.30
N ARG A 276 -28.10 20.29 -0.59
CA ARG A 276 -29.20 19.84 0.26
C ARG A 276 -28.75 18.70 1.16
N VAL A 277 -28.82 18.88 2.48
CA VAL A 277 -28.47 17.87 3.49
C VAL A 277 -29.62 17.69 4.47
N ASN A 278 -29.86 16.46 4.92
CA ASN A 278 -30.81 16.16 5.97
C ASN A 278 -30.19 16.45 7.34
N VAL A 279 -30.79 17.37 8.10
CA VAL A 279 -30.29 17.83 9.40
C VAL A 279 -31.31 17.57 10.51
N PRO A 280 -30.88 17.44 11.79
CA PRO A 280 -31.81 17.30 12.91
C PRO A 280 -32.78 18.50 13.03
N GLN A 281 -33.97 18.25 13.58
CA GLN A 281 -35.02 19.28 13.73
C GLN A 281 -34.56 20.56 14.45
N PHE A 282 -33.63 20.46 15.40
CA PHE A 282 -33.16 21.60 16.20
C PHE A 282 -32.23 22.56 15.45
N ILE A 283 -31.73 22.19 14.28
CA ILE A 283 -30.87 23.04 13.44
C ILE A 283 -31.70 24.20 12.88
N LYS A 284 -31.13 25.40 12.92
CA LYS A 284 -31.75 26.63 12.41
C LYS A 284 -30.94 27.20 11.24
N GLU A 285 -31.52 28.17 10.55
CA GLU A 285 -30.77 29.04 9.65
C GLU A 285 -29.63 29.72 10.42
N GLU A 286 -28.52 30.00 9.74
CA GLU A 286 -27.27 30.55 10.30
C GLU A 286 -26.49 29.60 11.23
N ASP A 287 -27.04 28.46 11.67
CA ASP A 287 -26.26 27.45 12.39
C ASP A 287 -25.13 26.91 11.50
N LYS A 288 -23.92 26.76 12.06
CA LYS A 288 -22.82 26.05 11.40
C LYS A 288 -22.87 24.57 11.71
N ILE A 289 -22.81 23.75 10.68
CA ILE A 289 -22.80 22.29 10.80
C ILE A 289 -21.53 21.72 10.18
N VAL A 290 -21.07 20.59 10.72
CA VAL A 290 -20.04 19.77 10.10
C VAL A 290 -20.73 18.73 9.21
N VAL A 291 -20.28 18.64 7.96
CA VAL A 291 -20.75 17.67 6.98
C VAL A 291 -19.65 16.64 6.73
N TYR A 292 -20.01 15.36 6.79
CA TYR A 292 -19.15 14.26 6.36
C TYR A 292 -19.21 14.16 4.83
N THR A 293 -18.15 14.60 4.16
CA THR A 293 -18.10 14.78 2.70
C THR A 293 -18.15 13.49 1.89
N PRO A 294 -17.61 12.33 2.34
CA PRO A 294 -17.77 11.08 1.59
C PRO A 294 -19.22 10.61 1.48
N GLY A 295 -20.05 10.88 2.51
CA GLY A 295 -21.45 10.47 2.58
C GLY A 295 -22.48 11.57 2.34
N ASP A 296 -22.03 12.81 2.08
CA ASP A 296 -22.88 14.00 1.92
C ASP A 296 -23.90 14.17 3.07
N SER A 297 -23.46 13.86 4.30
CA SER A 297 -24.35 13.70 5.46
C SER A 297 -23.97 14.62 6.62
N TYR A 298 -24.97 15.08 7.36
CA TYR A 298 -24.78 15.79 8.63
C TYR A 298 -23.95 14.94 9.61
N TYR A 299 -22.94 15.54 10.23
CA TYR A 299 -22.12 14.92 11.26
C TYR A 299 -22.45 15.51 12.64
N GLU A 300 -22.26 16.81 12.81
CA GLU A 300 -22.59 17.51 14.06
C GLU A 300 -22.88 18.99 13.85
N ARG A 301 -23.44 19.66 14.87
CA ARG A 301 -23.54 21.12 14.91
C ARG A 301 -22.30 21.66 15.61
N VAL A 302 -21.66 22.65 15.02
CA VAL A 302 -20.55 23.37 15.65
C VAL A 302 -21.09 24.07 16.90
N LYS A 303 -20.40 23.88 18.02
CA LYS A 303 -20.68 24.62 19.26
C LYS A 303 -19.78 25.85 19.25
N GLU A 304 -20.38 27.02 19.44
CA GLU A 304 -19.62 28.24 19.78
C GLU A 304 -18.96 28.10 21.15
#